data_AF-A0AA94KZY6-F1
#
_entry.id   AF-A0AA94KZY6-F1
#
_cell.length_a   1.000
_cell.length_b   1.000
_cell.length_c   1.000
_cell.angle_alpha   90.00
_cell.angle_beta   90.00
_cell.angle_gamma   90.00
#
_symmetry.space_group_name_H-M   'P 1'
#
loop_
_entity.id
_entity.type
_entity.pdbx_description
1 polymer ?
#
loop_
_entity_poly.entity_id
_entity_poly.type
_entity_poly.pdbx_seq_one_letter_code
_entity_poly.pdbx_strand_id
1 'polypeptide(L)'
;MAVLAEAWNIKNMLASGERASEHFAYFTVQANLLVIVVMAWMLLVPPARRPAWFDHLRGAATAYIVLTGLVYAVLLAKPEEVWSWSIEFTNAAQHRVIPWLVALDWLLVPTARRIRFGRGAWWMLYPLAYLGCSWLRGGLIDGWYPYPFLDPGVHGGWAGLVWPTGQVLLAFLLGIFLVAGVGRLRYRESGASAREPSPSATG
;
A
#
# COMPACT_ATOMS: atom_id res chain seq x y z
N MET A 1 4.93 -9.05 -12.55
CA MET A 1 4.37 -7.72 -12.88
C MET A 1 5.00 -6.62 -12.02
N ALA A 2 4.80 -6.58 -10.70
CA ALA A 2 5.39 -5.54 -9.84
C ALA A 2 6.91 -5.40 -9.98
N VAL A 3 7.66 -6.50 -9.89
CA VAL A 3 9.12 -6.50 -10.09
C VAL A 3 9.52 -5.96 -11.48
N LEU A 4 8.77 -6.31 -12.53
CA LEU A 4 9.05 -5.84 -13.88
C LEU A 4 8.75 -4.35 -14.04
N ALA A 5 7.68 -3.85 -13.42
CA ALA A 5 7.34 -2.45 -13.43
C ALA A 5 8.39 -1.62 -12.68
N GLU A 6 8.83 -2.07 -11.50
CA GLU A 6 9.89 -1.38 -10.75
C GLU A 6 11.25 -1.47 -11.45
N ALA A 7 11.61 -2.60 -12.04
CA ALA A 7 12.84 -2.71 -12.82
C ALA A 7 12.84 -1.77 -14.03
N TRP A 8 11.70 -1.62 -14.71
CA TRP A 8 11.53 -0.68 -15.81
C TRP A 8 11.65 0.78 -15.33
N ASN A 9 11.01 1.12 -14.22
CA ASN A 9 11.08 2.44 -13.61
C ASN A 9 12.52 2.81 -13.21
N ILE A 10 13.26 1.89 -12.58
CA ILE A 10 14.67 2.12 -12.23
C ILE A 10 15.53 2.30 -13.48
N LYS A 11 15.30 1.50 -14.53
CA LYS A 11 16.00 1.68 -15.81
C LYS A 11 15.74 3.07 -16.40
N ASN A 12 14.49 3.52 -16.38
CA ASN A 12 14.10 4.84 -16.90
C ASN A 12 14.65 5.99 -16.04
N MET A 13 14.68 5.84 -14.71
CA MET A 13 15.32 6.79 -13.79
C MET A 13 16.80 6.96 -14.14
N LEU A 14 17.53 5.84 -14.30
CA LEU A 14 18.95 5.85 -14.68
C LEU A 14 19.19 6.47 -16.06
N ALA A 15 18.29 6.23 -17.02
CA ALA A 15 18.41 6.77 -18.38
C ALA A 15 18.07 8.26 -18.48
N SER A 16 17.11 8.73 -17.69
CA SER A 16 16.67 10.13 -17.67
C SER A 16 17.55 11.03 -16.80
N GLY A 17 18.36 10.46 -15.91
CA GLY A 17 19.14 11.20 -14.93
C GLY A 17 18.31 11.72 -13.75
N GLU A 18 17.08 11.21 -13.57
CA GLU A 18 16.27 11.48 -12.38
C GLU A 18 17.06 11.09 -11.12
N ARG A 19 17.03 11.97 -10.10
CA ARG A 19 17.75 11.70 -8.86
C ARG A 19 17.09 10.54 -8.14
N ALA A 20 17.88 9.55 -7.73
CA ALA A 20 17.36 8.42 -6.95
C ALA A 20 16.62 8.85 -5.68
N SER A 21 17.04 9.95 -5.05
CA SER A 21 16.35 10.53 -3.90
C SER A 21 14.92 10.98 -4.23
N GLU A 22 14.66 11.49 -5.44
CA GLU A 22 13.32 11.88 -5.89
C GLU A 22 12.49 10.64 -6.23
N HIS A 23 13.05 9.73 -7.01
CA HIS A 23 12.39 8.50 -7.43
C HIS A 23 11.88 7.65 -6.25
N PHE A 24 12.74 7.40 -5.25
CA PHE A 24 12.37 6.58 -4.08
C PHE A 24 11.53 7.35 -3.05
N ALA A 25 11.35 8.68 -3.22
CA ALA A 25 10.48 9.48 -2.35
C ALA A 25 9.01 9.46 -2.77
N TYR A 26 8.65 8.87 -3.91
CA TYR A 26 7.25 8.62 -4.25
C TYR A 26 6.65 7.52 -3.37
N PHE A 27 5.53 7.82 -2.70
CA PHE A 27 4.76 6.81 -1.94
C PHE A 27 4.41 5.59 -2.80
N THR A 28 4.09 5.79 -4.08
CA THR A 28 3.79 4.72 -5.04
C THR A 28 4.95 3.72 -5.15
N VAL A 29 6.18 4.21 -5.28
CA VAL A 29 7.38 3.35 -5.38
C VAL A 29 7.58 2.59 -4.07
N GLN A 30 7.50 3.27 -2.93
CA GLN A 30 7.65 2.65 -1.61
C GLN A 30 6.59 1.55 -1.35
N ALA A 31 5.33 1.80 -1.72
CA ALA A 31 4.24 0.84 -1.58
C ALA A 31 4.44 -0.38 -2.50
N ASN A 32 4.88 -0.18 -3.75
CA ASN A 32 5.17 -1.28 -4.67
C ASN A 32 6.34 -2.14 -4.20
N LEU A 33 7.43 -1.52 -3.72
CA LEU A 33 8.57 -2.24 -3.14
C LEU A 33 8.13 -3.08 -1.93
N LEU A 34 7.29 -2.53 -1.05
CA LEU A 34 6.74 -3.28 0.08
C LEU A 34 5.88 -4.46 -0.38
N VAL A 35 5.03 -4.27 -1.41
CA VAL A 35 4.23 -5.35 -2.00
C VAL A 35 5.13 -6.44 -2.58
N ILE A 36 6.19 -6.08 -3.31
CA ILE A 36 7.15 -7.05 -3.85
C ILE A 36 7.73 -7.91 -2.71
N VAL A 37 8.19 -7.27 -1.63
CA VAL A 37 8.76 -7.97 -0.48
C VAL A 37 7.73 -8.89 0.19
N VAL A 38 6.51 -8.39 0.45
CA VAL A 38 5.45 -9.18 1.10
C VAL A 38 5.03 -10.38 0.24
N MET A 39 4.84 -10.18 -1.06
CA MET A 39 4.41 -11.24 -1.97
C MET A 39 5.53 -12.27 -2.18
N ALA A 40 6.79 -11.84 -2.27
CA ALA A 40 7.93 -12.75 -2.28
C ALA A 40 8.02 -13.55 -0.98
N TRP A 41 7.79 -12.93 0.18
CA TRP A 41 7.73 -13.63 1.46
C TRP A 41 6.60 -14.68 1.47
N MET A 42 5.42 -14.33 0.95
CA MET A 42 4.32 -15.30 0.83
C MET A 42 4.67 -16.49 -0.06
N LEU A 43 5.42 -16.27 -1.14
CA LEU A 43 5.84 -17.34 -2.06
C LEU A 43 6.91 -18.24 -1.43
N LEU A 44 7.88 -17.65 -0.73
CA LEU A 44 9.08 -18.34 -0.25
C LEU A 44 8.92 -18.96 1.14
N VAL A 45 8.01 -18.45 1.96
CA VAL A 45 7.83 -18.93 3.34
C VAL A 45 6.43 -19.50 3.53
N PRO A 46 6.29 -20.77 3.92
CA PRO A 46 4.99 -21.39 4.12
C PRO A 46 4.24 -20.75 5.30
N PRO A 47 2.89 -20.74 5.29
CA PRO A 47 2.08 -20.09 6.32
C PRO A 47 2.45 -20.48 7.76
N ALA A 48 2.78 -21.75 8.00
CA ALA A 48 3.15 -22.26 9.33
C ALA A 48 4.43 -21.66 9.91
N ARG A 49 5.30 -21.07 9.08
CA ARG A 49 6.58 -20.45 9.50
C ARG A 49 6.52 -18.92 9.56
N ARG A 50 5.37 -18.32 9.24
CA ARG A 50 5.23 -16.86 9.25
C ARG A 50 4.99 -16.36 10.68
N PRO A 51 5.63 -15.26 11.09
CA PRO A 51 5.43 -14.72 12.42
C PRO A 51 4.00 -14.19 12.59
N ALA A 52 3.52 -14.10 13.83
CA ALA A 52 2.15 -13.69 14.13
C ALA A 52 1.79 -12.27 13.66
N TRP A 53 2.78 -11.40 13.45
CA TRP A 53 2.59 -10.05 12.94
C TRP A 53 2.52 -9.98 11.40
N PHE A 54 2.80 -11.08 10.68
CA PHE A 54 2.87 -11.08 9.21
C PHE A 54 1.57 -10.59 8.56
N ASP A 55 0.41 -11.03 9.05
CA ASP A 55 -0.89 -10.59 8.53
C ASP A 55 -1.13 -9.09 8.74
N HIS A 56 -0.52 -8.50 9.77
CA HIS A 56 -0.54 -7.05 9.97
C HIS A 56 0.32 -6.32 8.92
N LEU A 57 1.51 -6.84 8.61
CA LEU A 57 2.36 -6.30 7.55
C LEU A 57 1.68 -6.41 6.18
N ARG A 58 1.13 -7.59 5.85
CA ARG A 58 0.39 -7.83 4.60
C ARG A 58 -0.84 -6.94 4.48
N GLY A 59 -1.59 -6.77 5.57
CA GLY A 59 -2.74 -5.86 5.61
C GLY A 59 -2.35 -4.40 5.38
N ALA A 60 -1.26 -3.93 6.01
CA ALA A 60 -0.74 -2.59 5.78
C ALA A 60 -0.29 -2.39 4.32
N ALA A 61 0.47 -3.34 3.76
CA ALA A 61 0.90 -3.30 2.36
C ALA A 61 -0.28 -3.28 1.39
N THR A 62 -1.33 -4.07 1.67
CA THR A 62 -2.59 -4.06 0.92
C THR A 62 -3.27 -2.69 0.98
N ALA A 63 -3.41 -2.13 2.17
CA ALA A 63 -4.01 -0.80 2.34
C ALA A 63 -3.23 0.26 1.55
N TYR A 64 -1.91 0.29 1.66
CA TYR A 64 -1.09 1.28 0.97
C TYR A 64 -1.20 1.17 -0.54
N ILE A 65 -1.11 -0.03 -1.12
CA ILE A 65 -1.16 -0.17 -2.57
C ILE A 65 -2.55 0.08 -3.16
N VAL A 66 -3.61 -0.33 -2.46
CA VAL A 66 -4.99 -0.05 -2.89
C VAL A 66 -5.28 1.44 -2.82
N LEU A 67 -4.83 2.10 -1.75
CA LEU A 67 -5.00 3.54 -1.59
C LEU A 67 -4.14 4.34 -2.57
N THR A 68 -2.95 3.86 -2.93
CA THR A 68 -2.16 4.42 -4.04
C THR A 68 -2.95 4.42 -5.34
N GLY A 69 -3.57 3.30 -5.71
CA GLY A 69 -4.42 3.21 -6.91
C GLY A 69 -5.64 4.14 -6.83
N LEU A 70 -6.29 4.21 -5.66
CA LEU A 70 -7.44 5.09 -5.44
C LEU A 70 -7.07 6.58 -5.53
N VAL A 71 -6.02 7.01 -4.83
CA VAL A 71 -5.54 8.38 -4.85
C VAL A 71 -5.12 8.78 -6.26
N TYR A 72 -4.46 7.90 -7.01
CA TYR A 72 -4.16 8.16 -8.40
C TYR A 72 -5.43 8.37 -9.22
N ALA A 73 -6.40 7.45 -9.15
CA ALA A 73 -7.63 7.52 -9.93
C ALA A 73 -8.47 8.79 -9.65
N VAL A 74 -8.42 9.33 -8.42
CA VAL A 74 -9.24 10.47 -8.00
C VAL A 74 -8.50 11.80 -8.13
N LEU A 75 -7.20 11.85 -7.82
CA LEU A 75 -6.46 13.11 -7.66
C LEU A 75 -5.37 13.36 -8.71
N LEU A 76 -4.84 12.32 -9.36
CA LEU A 76 -3.67 12.46 -10.25
C LEU A 76 -3.94 12.06 -11.70
N ALA A 77 -4.87 11.13 -11.93
CA ALA A 77 -5.23 10.71 -13.28
C ALA A 77 -5.94 11.86 -14.00
N LYS A 78 -5.44 12.24 -15.18
CA LYS A 78 -6.18 13.13 -16.07
C LYS A 78 -7.48 12.46 -16.51
N PRO A 79 -8.59 13.19 -16.76
CA PRO A 79 -9.88 12.59 -17.12
C PRO A 79 -9.80 11.57 -18.26
N GLU A 80 -8.99 11.87 -19.28
CA GLU A 80 -8.71 11.01 -20.43
C GLU A 80 -7.88 9.77 -20.08
N GLU A 81 -7.09 9.83 -19.01
CA GLU A 81 -6.29 8.70 -18.53
C GLU A 81 -7.14 7.76 -17.69
N VAL A 82 -8.08 8.23 -16.85
CA VAL A 82 -8.84 7.42 -15.85
C VAL A 82 -9.34 6.08 -16.41
N TRP A 83 -9.89 6.06 -17.63
CA TRP A 83 -10.46 4.88 -18.28
C TRP A 83 -9.64 4.34 -19.45
N SER A 84 -8.52 4.98 -19.80
CA SER A 84 -7.69 4.60 -20.95
C SER A 84 -6.69 3.50 -20.61
N TRP A 85 -6.68 2.41 -21.37
CA TRP A 85 -5.68 1.34 -21.26
C TRP A 85 -4.41 1.61 -22.09
N SER A 86 -4.32 2.75 -22.77
CA SER A 86 -3.15 3.14 -23.59
C SER A 86 -2.09 3.93 -22.81
N ILE A 87 -2.15 3.91 -21.48
CA ILE A 87 -1.16 4.54 -20.60
C ILE A 87 0.15 3.74 -20.58
N GLU A 88 1.27 4.43 -20.28
CA GLU A 88 2.57 3.75 -20.15
C GLU A 88 2.47 2.56 -19.19
N PHE A 89 3.13 1.47 -19.58
CA PHE A 89 3.04 0.18 -18.91
C PHE A 89 3.24 0.26 -17.39
N THR A 90 4.21 1.04 -16.92
CA THR A 90 4.51 1.18 -15.50
C THR A 90 3.43 1.94 -14.75
N ASN A 91 2.86 2.98 -15.33
CA ASN A 91 1.73 3.70 -14.75
C ASN A 91 0.50 2.77 -14.62
N ALA A 92 0.18 2.02 -15.68
CA ALA A 92 -0.90 1.03 -15.64
C ALA A 92 -0.66 -0.05 -14.59
N ALA A 93 0.58 -0.55 -14.51
CA ALA A 93 0.95 -1.57 -13.54
C ALA A 93 0.79 -1.07 -12.10
N GLN A 94 1.39 0.09 -11.78
CA GLN A 94 1.48 0.60 -10.40
C GLN A 94 0.17 1.15 -9.86
N HIS A 95 -0.68 1.73 -10.72
CA HIS A 95 -1.91 2.40 -10.27
C HIS A 95 -3.19 1.63 -10.57
N ARG A 96 -3.13 0.55 -11.37
CA ARG A 96 -4.31 -0.29 -11.68
C ARG A 96 -4.06 -1.75 -11.41
N VAL A 97 -3.18 -2.37 -12.18
CA VAL A 97 -3.06 -3.83 -12.18
C VAL A 97 -2.64 -4.36 -10.81
N ILE A 98 -1.56 -3.81 -10.24
CA ILE A 98 -1.03 -4.27 -8.95
C ILE A 98 -2.02 -3.99 -7.80
N PRO A 99 -2.59 -2.78 -7.66
CA PRO A 99 -3.65 -2.52 -6.67
C PRO A 99 -4.81 -3.53 -6.73
N TRP A 100 -5.33 -3.83 -7.92
CA TRP A 100 -6.40 -4.82 -8.08
C TRP A 100 -5.97 -6.23 -7.70
N LEU A 101 -4.79 -6.67 -8.15
CA LEU A 101 -4.29 -8.01 -7.83
C LEU A 101 -4.07 -8.20 -6.32
N VAL A 102 -3.53 -7.20 -5.63
CA VAL A 102 -3.32 -7.26 -4.17
C VAL A 102 -4.64 -7.18 -3.41
N ALA A 103 -5.60 -6.38 -3.88
CA ALA A 103 -6.96 -6.37 -3.31
C ALA A 103 -7.62 -7.75 -3.43
N LEU A 104 -7.52 -8.40 -4.59
CA LEU A 104 -8.03 -9.74 -4.82
C LEU A 104 -7.33 -10.77 -3.92
N ASP A 105 -6.01 -10.72 -3.79
CA ASP A 105 -5.27 -11.56 -2.84
C ASP A 105 -5.81 -11.40 -1.42
N TRP A 106 -6.03 -10.17 -0.96
CA TRP A 106 -6.56 -9.89 0.38
C TRP A 106 -7.98 -10.43 0.61
N LEU A 107 -8.83 -10.38 -0.43
CA LEU A 107 -10.20 -10.90 -0.38
C LEU A 107 -10.23 -12.44 -0.39
N LEU A 108 -9.38 -13.04 -1.21
CA LEU A 108 -9.40 -14.47 -1.52
C LEU A 108 -8.58 -15.30 -0.53
N VAL A 109 -7.46 -14.78 -0.03
CA VAL A 109 -6.52 -15.48 0.86
C VAL A 109 -6.73 -15.04 2.32
N PRO A 110 -7.33 -15.90 3.17
CA PRO A 110 -7.63 -15.62 4.58
C PRO A 110 -6.42 -15.20 5.42
N THR A 111 -6.67 -14.42 6.47
CA THR A 111 -5.63 -14.15 7.47
C THR A 111 -5.54 -15.32 8.47
N ALA A 112 -4.32 -15.67 8.87
CA ALA A 112 -4.07 -16.69 9.89
C ALA A 112 -4.30 -16.16 11.31
N ARG A 113 -4.32 -14.83 11.49
CA ARG A 113 -4.63 -14.13 12.75
C ARG A 113 -5.70 -13.07 12.55
N ARG A 114 -6.56 -12.91 13.56
CA ARG A 114 -7.62 -11.90 13.53
C ARG A 114 -7.03 -10.50 13.67
N ILE A 115 -7.30 -9.64 12.69
CA ILE A 115 -6.89 -8.23 12.74
C ILE A 115 -7.81 -7.49 13.71
N ARG A 116 -7.21 -6.83 14.70
CA ARG A 116 -7.93 -5.93 15.62
C ARG A 116 -7.88 -4.52 15.05
N PHE A 117 -9.00 -3.79 15.07
CA PHE A 117 -9.06 -2.42 14.53
C PHE A 117 -8.04 -1.47 15.19
N GLY A 118 -7.85 -1.57 16.51
CA GLY A 118 -6.81 -0.78 17.20
C GLY A 118 -5.39 -1.07 16.69
N ARG A 119 -5.12 -2.30 16.19
CA ARG A 119 -3.86 -2.63 15.51
C ARG A 119 -3.83 -2.16 14.05
N GLY A 120 -4.97 -2.13 13.37
CA GLY A 120 -5.09 -1.55 12.03
C GLY A 120 -4.85 -0.04 12.03
N ALA A 121 -5.26 0.68 13.09
CA ALA A 121 -5.01 2.11 13.22
C ALA A 121 -3.51 2.46 13.22
N TRP A 122 -2.64 1.57 13.71
CA TRP A 122 -1.19 1.75 13.63
C TRP A 122 -0.64 1.78 12.20
N TRP A 123 -1.39 1.29 11.21
CA TRP A 123 -0.98 1.40 9.80
C TRP A 123 -0.97 2.87 9.33
N MET A 124 -1.69 3.77 10.02
CA MET A 124 -1.64 5.20 9.73
C MET A 124 -0.27 5.83 10.06
N LEU A 125 0.56 5.17 10.87
CA LEU A 125 1.87 5.69 11.23
C LEU A 125 2.75 5.92 9.99
N TYR A 126 2.68 5.03 9.00
CA TYR A 126 3.52 5.15 7.81
C TYR A 126 3.07 6.29 6.87
N PRO A 127 1.79 6.44 6.48
CA PRO A 127 1.32 7.61 5.74
C PRO A 127 1.61 8.95 6.45
N LEU A 128 1.45 9.00 7.78
CA LEU A 128 1.76 10.21 8.55
C LEU A 128 3.27 10.51 8.55
N ALA A 129 4.11 9.50 8.75
CA ALA A 129 5.55 9.66 8.66
C ALA A 129 5.98 10.09 7.26
N TYR A 130 5.40 9.50 6.21
CA TYR A 130 5.63 9.89 4.83
C TYR A 130 5.28 11.36 4.57
N LEU A 131 4.12 11.81 5.04
CA LEU A 131 3.69 13.20 4.92
C LEU A 131 4.68 14.14 5.60
N GLY A 132 5.05 13.84 6.85
CA GLY A 132 6.03 14.62 7.61
C GLY A 132 7.40 14.67 6.92
N CYS A 133 7.91 13.54 6.43
CA CYS A 133 9.18 13.49 5.70
C CYS A 133 9.13 14.27 4.38
N SER A 134 8.01 14.20 3.65
CA SER A 134 7.83 14.90 2.37
C SER A 134 7.82 16.42 2.57
N TRP A 135 7.11 16.91 3.60
CA TRP A 135 7.12 18.33 3.95
C TRP A 135 8.43 18.81 4.55
N LEU A 136 9.09 18.00 5.37
CA LEU A 136 10.42 18.32 5.89
C LEU A 136 11.42 18.51 4.75
N ARG A 137 11.41 17.58 3.79
CA ARG A 137 12.27 17.63 2.61
C ARG A 137 11.98 18.86 1.76
N GLY A 138 10.74 19.03 1.30
CA GLY A 138 10.39 20.14 0.43
C GLY A 138 10.52 21.49 1.12
N GLY A 139 10.16 21.59 2.40
CA GLY A 139 10.19 22.85 3.14
C GLY A 139 11.58 23.28 3.59
N LEU A 140 12.46 22.34 3.97
CA LEU A 140 13.73 22.67 4.63
C LEU A 140 15.00 22.15 3.94
N ILE A 141 14.89 21.23 2.96
CA ILE A 141 16.07 20.57 2.37
C ILE A 141 16.31 21.04 0.93
N ASP A 142 15.39 20.74 0.00
CA ASP A 142 15.65 20.90 -1.43
C ASP A 142 14.53 21.60 -2.22
N GLY A 143 13.44 22.02 -1.58
CA GLY A 143 12.34 22.70 -2.27
C GLY A 143 11.46 21.76 -3.11
N TRP A 144 11.74 20.46 -3.11
CA TRP A 144 11.06 19.50 -3.98
C TRP A 144 10.03 18.67 -3.21
N TYR A 145 8.84 18.55 -3.79
CA TYR A 145 7.72 17.78 -3.27
C TYR A 145 7.39 16.62 -4.21
N PRO A 146 7.17 15.39 -3.70
CA PRO A 146 6.83 14.25 -4.56
C PRO A 146 5.52 14.42 -5.32
N TYR A 147 4.59 15.23 -4.81
CA TYR A 147 3.29 15.44 -5.46
C TYR A 147 2.84 16.91 -5.37
N PRO A 148 2.14 17.43 -6.38
CA PRO A 148 1.63 18.81 -6.37
C PRO A 148 0.71 19.10 -5.17
N PHE A 149 -0.09 18.12 -4.75
CA PHE A 149 -1.00 18.26 -3.61
C PHE A 149 -0.29 18.38 -2.25
N LEU A 150 1.04 18.18 -2.21
CA LEU A 150 1.87 18.41 -1.04
C LEU A 150 2.62 19.74 -1.08
N ASP A 151 2.63 20.41 -2.24
CA ASP A 151 3.42 21.62 -2.48
C ASP A 151 2.64 22.87 -2.07
N PRO A 152 3.07 23.60 -1.02
CA PRO A 152 2.40 24.83 -0.60
C PRO A 152 2.46 25.92 -1.68
N GLY A 153 3.45 25.91 -2.58
CA GLY A 153 3.56 26.85 -3.70
C GLY A 153 2.42 26.71 -4.72
N VAL A 154 1.92 25.48 -4.91
CA VAL A 154 0.76 25.21 -5.78
C VAL A 154 -0.56 25.66 -5.13
N HIS A 155 -0.60 25.67 -3.79
CA HIS A 155 -1.83 25.90 -3.02
C HIS A 155 -1.90 27.28 -2.33
N GLY A 156 -1.04 28.23 -2.69
CA GLY A 156 -1.06 29.58 -2.12
C GLY A 156 -0.56 29.66 -0.66
N GLY A 157 0.24 28.69 -0.23
CA GLY A 157 0.86 28.60 1.08
C GLY A 157 0.41 27.39 1.92
N TRP A 158 0.99 27.25 3.11
CA TRP A 158 0.75 26.12 4.01
C TRP A 158 -0.72 25.97 4.45
N ALA A 159 -1.45 27.08 4.61
CA ALA A 159 -2.88 27.03 4.93
C ALA A 159 -3.71 26.38 3.81
N GLY A 160 -3.32 26.58 2.54
CA GLY A 160 -3.99 25.98 1.39
C GLY A 160 -3.85 24.46 1.29
N LEU A 161 -2.87 23.87 1.99
CA LEU A 161 -2.66 22.43 2.00
C LEU A 161 -3.65 21.67 2.89
N VAL A 162 -4.31 22.33 3.83
CA VAL A 162 -5.19 21.66 4.82
C VAL A 162 -6.27 20.83 4.14
N TRP A 163 -6.90 21.37 3.09
CA TRP A 163 -7.95 20.69 2.36
C TRP A 163 -7.46 19.46 1.57
N PRO A 164 -6.54 19.59 0.59
CA PRO A 164 -6.11 18.44 -0.21
C PRO A 164 -5.43 17.35 0.64
N THR A 165 -4.60 17.73 1.61
CA THR A 165 -3.95 16.74 2.48
C THR A 165 -4.92 16.10 3.47
N GLY A 166 -5.91 16.85 3.97
CA GLY A 166 -6.99 16.31 4.80
C GLY A 166 -7.82 15.27 4.05
N GLN A 167 -8.13 15.51 2.77
CA GLN A 167 -8.85 14.54 1.92
C GLN A 167 -8.05 13.25 1.73
N VAL A 168 -6.74 13.35 1.44
CA VAL A 168 -5.86 12.18 1.30
C VAL A 168 -5.77 11.40 2.62
N LEU A 169 -5.52 12.08 3.74
CA LEU A 169 -5.43 11.44 5.05
C LEU A 169 -6.75 10.75 5.45
N LEU A 170 -7.89 11.39 5.15
CA LEU A 170 -9.20 10.78 5.38
C LEU A 170 -9.41 9.54 4.51
N ALA A 171 -9.05 9.60 3.23
CA ALA A 171 -9.11 8.44 2.33
C ALA A 171 -8.23 7.29 2.87
N PHE A 172 -7.02 7.60 3.33
CA PHE A 172 -6.14 6.63 3.97
C PHE A 172 -6.74 6.02 5.23
N LEU A 173 -7.34 6.85 6.08
CA LEU A 173 -7.97 6.39 7.33
C LEU A 173 -9.11 5.42 7.05
N LEU A 174 -10.03 5.81 6.18
CA LEU A 174 -11.19 5.01 5.81
C LEU A 174 -10.77 3.71 5.10
N GLY A 175 -9.82 3.78 4.16
CA GLY A 175 -9.33 2.60 3.45
C GLY A 175 -8.59 1.63 4.37
N ILE A 176 -7.78 2.13 5.31
CA ILE A 176 -7.11 1.28 6.32
C ILE A 176 -8.15 0.56 7.18
N PHE A 177 -9.18 1.25 7.65
CA PHE A 177 -10.24 0.61 8.42
C PHE A 177 -11.03 -0.41 7.60
N LEU A 178 -11.29 -0.13 6.32
CA LEU A 178 -11.93 -1.07 5.40
C LEU A 178 -11.08 -2.33 5.22
N VAL A 179 -9.80 -2.20 4.89
CA VAL A 179 -8.88 -3.33 4.69
C VAL A 179 -8.72 -4.14 5.98
N ALA A 180 -8.57 -3.47 7.13
CA ALA A 180 -8.51 -4.13 8.43
C ALA A 180 -9.82 -4.87 8.76
N GLY A 181 -10.97 -4.29 8.41
CA GLY A 181 -12.28 -4.90 8.57
C GLY A 181 -12.44 -6.16 7.71
N VAL A 182 -12.06 -6.09 6.44
CA VAL A 182 -12.03 -7.24 5.53
C VAL A 182 -11.13 -8.35 6.06
N GLY A 183 -9.90 -8.03 6.46
CA GLY A 183 -8.98 -9.01 7.03
C GLY A 183 -9.51 -9.63 8.32
N ARG A 184 -10.24 -8.87 9.13
CA ARG A 184 -10.91 -9.38 10.34
C ARG A 184 -12.05 -10.35 10.01
N LEU A 185 -12.83 -10.09 8.96
CA LEU A 185 -13.94 -10.94 8.50
C LEU A 185 -13.43 -12.21 7.81
N ARG A 186 -12.30 -12.12 7.12
CA ARG A 186 -11.65 -13.22 6.38
C ARG A 186 -10.64 -13.99 7.23
N TYR A 187 -10.74 -13.90 8.56
CA TYR A 187 -9.90 -14.67 9.47
C TYR A 187 -10.25 -16.17 9.44
N ARG A 188 -9.23 -17.03 9.35
CA ARG A 188 -9.37 -18.48 9.57
C ARG A 188 -8.27 -18.96 10.51
N GLU A 189 -8.67 -19.67 11.57
CA GLU A 189 -7.72 -20.35 12.44
C GLU A 189 -7.10 -21.54 11.70
N SER A 190 -5.82 -21.43 11.38
CA SER A 190 -5.02 -22.56 10.95
C SER A 190 -4.84 -23.53 12.14
N GLY A 191 -5.75 -24.50 12.30
CA GLY A 191 -5.50 -25.68 13.15
C GLY A 191 -6.66 -26.30 13.94
N ALA A 192 -7.86 -25.73 13.99
CA ALA A 192 -8.93 -26.29 14.84
C ALA A 192 -9.69 -27.49 14.23
N SER A 193 -9.60 -27.72 12.91
CA SER A 193 -10.37 -28.79 12.24
C SER A 193 -9.68 -30.15 12.20
N ALA A 194 -8.49 -30.31 12.79
CA ALA A 194 -7.68 -31.54 12.71
C ALA A 194 -7.46 -32.26 14.06
N ARG A 195 -8.17 -31.85 15.12
CA ARG A 195 -8.14 -32.53 16.41
C ARG A 195 -9.57 -32.76 16.91
N GLU A 196 -10.30 -33.66 16.25
CA GLU A 196 -11.25 -34.46 17.02
C GLU A 196 -10.43 -35.52 17.77
N PRO A 197 -10.47 -35.55 19.11
CA PRO A 197 -9.98 -36.71 19.84
C PRO A 197 -10.92 -37.86 19.50
N SER A 198 -10.39 -38.92 18.86
CA SER A 198 -11.10 -40.20 18.78
C SER A 198 -11.50 -40.59 20.21
N PRO A 199 -12.79 -40.84 20.51
CA PRO A 199 -13.18 -41.32 21.82
C PRO A 199 -12.41 -42.61 22.10
N SER A 200 -11.70 -42.64 23.22
CA SER A 200 -11.09 -43.85 23.75
C SER A 200 -12.15 -44.95 23.86
N ALA A 201 -12.04 -45.98 23.04
CA ALA A 201 -12.78 -47.21 23.24
C ALA A 201 -12.18 -47.93 24.45
N THR A 202 -12.76 -47.66 25.62
CA THR A 202 -12.76 -48.60 26.74
C THR A 202 -13.96 -49.53 26.55
N GLY A 203 -13.68 -50.81 26.31
CA GLY A 203 -14.66 -51.90 26.20
C GLY A 203 -13.95 -53.19 25.87
#